data_AF-A0A6J8CM79-F1
#
_entry.id   AF-A0A6J8CM79-F1
#
_cell.length_a   1.000
_cell.length_b   1.000
_cell.length_c   1.000
_cell.angle_alpha   90.00
_cell.angle_beta   90.00
_cell.angle_gamma   90.00
#
_symmetry.space_group_name_H-M   'P 1'
#
loop_
_entity.id
_entity.type
_entity.pdbx_description
1 polymer ?
#
loop_
_entity_poly.entity_id
_entity_poly.type
_entity_poly.pdbx_seq_one_letter_code
_entity_poly.pdbx_strand_id
1 'polypeptide(L)'
;MANIDKQFETKGFSENTRKLLSASWRAGTHKDYKCKFRQFSSWCDQRKIDPYVATLEECANFLASLFDKGLKYRTIAGYGSMLSSVLAPVDKTPVEQHPYIIRLLRGVFYSRPPERRLLPEWDLPLVLDMFKKPPFALMKFASLKHLTWKTAFLIAITSFRRCSDLQTLKLGEGSVNIQEKGVTFLRHGLAKQDRANHDNSKIFIPAFPESKLLDHKRTLYMYLKRTDKLRQNGKNKNLN
;
A
#
# COMPACT_ATOMS: atom_id res chain seq x y z
N MET A 1 13.47 13.19 -4.20
CA MET A 1 12.24 13.93 -4.50
C MET A 1 12.66 15.29 -5.03
N ALA A 2 12.97 15.45 -6.32
CA ALA A 2 13.69 16.63 -6.85
C ALA A 2 13.14 18.00 -6.39
N ASN A 3 11.89 18.09 -5.91
CA ASN A 3 11.24 19.31 -5.49
C ASN A 3 11.09 19.54 -3.97
N ILE A 4 10.94 18.49 -3.14
CA ILE A 4 11.12 18.63 -1.68
C ILE A 4 12.62 18.73 -1.36
N ASP A 5 13.46 18.02 -2.13
CA ASP A 5 14.91 18.20 -2.10
C ASP A 5 15.26 19.65 -2.44
N LYS A 6 14.62 20.27 -3.44
CA LYS A 6 14.80 21.70 -3.79
C LYS A 6 14.38 22.64 -2.65
N GLN A 7 13.30 22.33 -1.94
CA GLN A 7 12.89 23.07 -0.75
C GLN A 7 13.93 22.96 0.38
N PHE A 8 14.48 21.75 0.62
CA PHE A 8 15.54 21.55 1.61
C PHE A 8 16.89 22.11 1.18
N GLU A 9 17.19 22.14 -0.13
CA GLU A 9 18.36 22.79 -0.72
C GLU A 9 18.32 24.30 -0.47
N THR A 10 17.15 24.92 -0.68
CA THR A 10 16.94 26.35 -0.42
C THR A 10 17.14 26.71 1.06
N LYS A 11 16.94 25.74 1.96
CA LYS A 11 17.17 25.89 3.42
C LYS A 11 18.61 25.60 3.87
N GLY A 12 19.51 25.23 2.95
CA GLY A 12 20.93 25.02 3.26
C GLY A 12 21.27 23.71 3.98
N PHE A 13 20.40 22.70 3.94
CA PHE A 13 20.70 21.40 4.57
C PHE A 13 21.78 20.62 3.80
N SER A 14 22.66 19.93 4.53
CA SER A 14 23.67 19.04 3.94
C SER A 14 23.01 17.90 3.15
N GLU A 15 23.73 17.34 2.18
CA GLU A 15 23.19 16.27 1.32
C GLU A 15 22.71 15.05 2.12
N ASN A 16 23.45 14.65 3.15
CA ASN A 16 23.06 13.52 4.00
C ASN A 16 21.77 13.81 4.78
N THR A 17 21.64 15.02 5.34
CA THR A 17 20.41 15.44 6.02
C THR A 17 19.22 15.45 5.06
N ARG A 18 19.41 15.99 3.84
CA ARG A 18 18.37 15.98 2.80
C ARG A 18 17.92 14.57 2.44
N LYS A 19 18.86 13.64 2.28
CA LYS A 19 18.55 12.22 2.02
C LYS A 19 17.67 11.63 3.12
N LEU A 20 17.97 11.89 4.39
CA LEU A 20 17.19 11.39 5.53
C LEU A 20 15.82 12.07 5.63
N LEU A 21 15.74 13.38 5.46
CA LEU A 21 14.47 14.12 5.46
C LEU A 21 13.54 13.61 4.35
N SER A 22 14.07 13.40 3.15
CA SER A 22 13.33 12.83 2.02
C SER A 22 12.92 11.37 2.23
N ALA A 23 13.64 10.62 3.08
CA ALA A 23 13.30 9.25 3.45
C ALA A 23 12.19 9.15 4.53
N SER A 24 11.76 10.27 5.11
CA SER A 24 10.69 10.28 6.14
C SER A 24 9.33 9.83 5.59
N TRP A 25 9.09 9.99 4.29
CA TRP A 25 7.89 9.48 3.63
C TRP A 25 8.09 8.05 3.11
N ARG A 26 7.06 7.22 3.30
CA ARG A 26 7.02 5.87 2.69
C ARG A 26 7.01 5.99 1.16
N ALA A 27 7.67 5.06 0.47
CA ALA A 27 7.76 5.04 -0.99
C ALA A 27 6.40 5.14 -1.72
N GLY A 28 5.35 4.53 -1.15
CA GLY A 28 3.98 4.63 -1.68
C GLY A 28 3.44 6.06 -1.64
N THR A 29 3.60 6.75 -0.51
CA THR A 29 3.20 8.17 -0.36
C THR A 29 4.02 9.05 -1.30
N HIS A 30 5.33 8.80 -1.42
CA HIS A 30 6.21 9.53 -2.33
C HIS A 30 5.73 9.44 -3.78
N LYS A 31 5.43 8.23 -4.25
CA LYS A 31 4.91 7.99 -5.61
C LYS A 31 3.56 8.69 -5.83
N ASP A 32 2.67 8.61 -4.85
CA ASP A 32 1.34 9.23 -4.93
C ASP A 32 1.44 10.77 -4.99
N TYR A 33 2.23 11.37 -4.10
CA TYR A 33 2.42 12.82 -4.05
C TYR A 33 3.13 13.33 -5.31
N LYS A 34 4.12 12.60 -5.83
CA LYS A 34 4.77 12.95 -7.11
C LYS A 34 3.78 12.97 -8.27
N CYS A 35 2.84 12.03 -8.33
CA CYS A 35 1.81 12.00 -9.36
C CYS A 35 0.84 13.19 -9.23
N LYS A 36 0.38 13.46 -8.00
CA LYS A 36 -0.50 14.59 -7.69
C LYS A 36 0.16 15.94 -7.99
N PHE A 37 1.39 16.12 -7.54
CA PHE A 37 2.14 17.35 -7.78
C PHE A 37 2.32 17.62 -9.28
N ARG A 38 2.59 16.59 -10.09
CA ARG A 38 2.67 16.76 -11.55
C ARG A 38 1.38 17.32 -12.16
N GLN A 39 0.22 16.85 -11.69
CA GLN A 39 -1.07 17.36 -12.15
C GLN A 39 -1.30 18.80 -11.69
N PHE A 40 -0.87 19.14 -10.47
CA PHE A 40 -0.92 20.51 -9.96
C PHE A 40 0.01 21.44 -10.77
N SER A 41 1.27 21.06 -10.97
CA SER A 41 2.22 21.82 -11.80
C SER A 41 1.67 22.07 -13.20
N SER A 42 1.12 21.05 -13.86
CA SER A 42 0.52 21.23 -15.18
C SER A 42 -0.67 22.20 -15.17
N TRP A 43 -1.46 22.22 -14.10
CA TRP A 43 -2.56 23.17 -13.93
C TRP A 43 -2.07 24.60 -13.69
N CYS A 44 -0.97 24.76 -12.93
CA CYS A 44 -0.28 26.02 -12.68
C CYS A 44 0.38 26.58 -13.95
N ASP A 45 1.06 25.74 -14.73
CA ASP A 45 1.75 26.11 -15.98
C ASP A 45 0.76 26.75 -16.97
N GLN A 46 -0.44 26.17 -17.10
CA GLN A 46 -1.52 26.71 -17.93
C GLN A 46 -2.00 28.11 -17.51
N ARG A 47 -1.73 28.50 -16.27
CA ARG A 47 -2.16 29.76 -15.66
C ARG A 47 -0.98 30.70 -15.36
N LYS A 48 0.24 30.33 -15.76
CA LYS A 48 1.49 31.06 -15.48
C LYS A 48 1.73 31.26 -13.98
N ILE A 49 1.32 30.30 -13.17
CA ILE A 49 1.53 30.26 -11.71
C ILE A 49 2.78 29.42 -11.43
N ASP A 50 3.65 29.87 -10.51
CA ASP A 50 4.73 29.02 -10.00
C ASP A 50 4.17 28.03 -8.95
N PRO A 51 4.23 26.71 -9.19
CA PRO A 51 3.68 25.70 -8.28
C PRO A 51 4.38 25.60 -6.91
N TYR A 52 5.50 26.29 -6.67
CA TYR A 52 6.17 26.31 -5.35
C TYR A 52 5.77 27.47 -4.45
N VAL A 53 5.16 28.50 -5.02
CA VAL A 53 4.73 29.72 -4.32
C VAL A 53 3.27 30.06 -4.58
N ALA A 54 2.49 29.05 -5.00
CA ALA A 54 1.07 29.21 -5.27
C ALA A 54 0.32 29.68 -4.02
N THR A 55 -0.60 30.63 -4.21
CA THR A 55 -1.39 31.21 -3.12
C THR A 55 -2.45 30.23 -2.63
N LEU A 56 -3.06 30.57 -1.49
CA LEU A 56 -4.16 29.78 -0.93
C LEU A 56 -5.37 29.74 -1.88
N GLU A 57 -5.68 30.84 -2.52
CA GLU A 57 -6.78 30.97 -3.50
C GLU A 57 -6.52 30.08 -4.71
N GLU A 58 -5.29 30.06 -5.22
CA GLU A 58 -4.88 29.20 -6.33
C GLU A 58 -4.98 27.72 -5.96
N CYS A 59 -4.57 27.36 -4.75
CA CYS A 59 -4.75 26.02 -4.22
C CYS A 59 -6.24 25.63 -4.14
N ALA A 60 -7.09 26.51 -3.60
CA ALA A 60 -8.52 26.27 -3.51
C ALA A 60 -9.17 26.11 -4.89
N ASN A 61 -8.84 26.98 -5.84
CA ASN A 61 -9.32 26.93 -7.23
C ASN A 61 -8.87 25.66 -7.94
N PHE A 62 -7.64 25.20 -7.70
CA PHE A 62 -7.16 23.92 -8.20
C PHE A 62 -8.00 22.77 -7.65
N LEU A 63 -8.21 22.69 -6.33
CA LEU A 63 -9.02 21.63 -5.71
C LEU A 63 -10.47 21.63 -6.20
N ALA A 64 -11.06 22.82 -6.41
CA ALA A 64 -12.38 22.95 -7.03
C ALA A 64 -12.38 22.40 -8.46
N SER A 65 -11.38 22.72 -9.28
CA SER A 65 -11.29 22.19 -10.64
C SER A 65 -11.18 20.66 -10.71
N LEU A 66 -10.64 20.02 -9.66
CA LEU A 66 -10.63 18.56 -9.55
C LEU A 66 -12.03 17.99 -9.29
N PHE A 67 -12.84 18.72 -8.52
CA PHE A 67 -14.24 18.35 -8.28
C PHE A 67 -15.07 18.40 -9.56
N ASP A 68 -14.87 19.44 -10.37
CA ASP A 68 -15.50 19.62 -11.68
C ASP A 68 -15.13 18.49 -12.65
N LYS A 69 -13.88 18.02 -12.58
CA LYS A 69 -13.41 16.82 -13.32
C LYS A 69 -13.98 15.49 -12.81
N GLY A 70 -14.88 15.51 -11.83
CA GLY A 70 -15.55 14.30 -11.32
C GLY A 70 -14.79 13.55 -10.22
N LEU A 71 -13.70 14.10 -9.67
CA LEU A 71 -12.94 13.39 -8.63
C LEU A 71 -13.74 13.32 -7.32
N LYS A 72 -13.49 12.26 -6.55
CA LYS A 72 -14.16 12.01 -5.26
C LYS A 72 -13.42 12.71 -4.12
N TYR A 73 -14.15 13.00 -3.04
CA TYR A 73 -13.65 13.63 -1.81
C TYR A 73 -12.27 13.12 -1.36
N ARG A 74 -12.11 11.79 -1.18
CA ARG A 74 -10.85 11.21 -0.69
C ARG A 74 -9.65 11.52 -1.59
N THR A 75 -9.87 11.58 -2.90
CA THR A 75 -8.81 11.89 -3.85
C THR A 75 -8.41 13.36 -3.75
N ILE A 76 -9.39 14.26 -3.69
CA ILE A 76 -9.18 15.72 -3.58
C ILE A 76 -8.53 16.08 -2.25
N ALA A 77 -8.97 15.49 -1.13
CA ALA A 77 -8.32 15.64 0.17
C ALA A 77 -6.83 15.23 0.11
N GLY A 78 -6.51 14.14 -0.60
CA GLY A 78 -5.12 13.73 -0.82
C GLY A 78 -4.29 14.71 -1.65
N TYR A 79 -4.90 15.53 -2.51
CA TYR A 79 -4.21 16.67 -3.14
C TYR A 79 -3.92 17.77 -2.11
N GLY A 80 -4.87 18.06 -1.20
CA GLY A 80 -4.63 18.97 -0.08
C GLY A 80 -3.42 18.56 0.77
N SER A 81 -3.33 17.27 1.14
CA SER A 81 -2.17 16.76 1.90
C SER A 81 -0.86 16.84 1.13
N MET A 82 -0.90 16.69 -0.19
CA MET A 82 0.26 16.89 -1.06
C MET A 82 0.67 18.36 -1.08
N LEU A 83 -0.28 19.29 -1.26
CA LEU A 83 0.00 20.73 -1.25
C LEU A 83 0.64 21.19 0.05
N SER A 84 0.13 20.74 1.20
CA SER A 84 0.73 21.00 2.53
C SER A 84 2.17 20.53 2.67
N SER A 85 2.57 19.51 1.91
CA SER A 85 3.93 18.95 1.97
C SER A 85 4.93 19.69 1.08
N VAL A 86 4.45 20.47 0.10
CA VAL A 86 5.29 21.18 -0.86
C VAL A 86 5.32 22.68 -0.59
N LEU A 87 4.16 23.28 -0.32
CA LEU A 87 4.01 24.71 -0.10
C LEU A 87 4.35 25.09 1.34
N ALA A 88 4.82 26.32 1.51
CA ALA A 88 5.00 26.89 2.83
C ALA A 88 3.63 27.02 3.54
N PRO A 89 3.58 26.90 4.88
CA PRO A 89 2.38 27.20 5.64
C PRO A 89 1.90 28.63 5.39
N VAL A 90 0.60 28.81 5.20
CA VAL A 90 -0.07 30.12 5.09
C VAL A 90 -0.60 30.47 6.47
N ASP A 91 -0.27 31.65 6.99
CA ASP A 91 -0.64 32.06 8.35
C ASP A 91 -0.27 31.02 9.42
N LYS A 92 0.95 30.46 9.30
CA LYS A 92 1.49 29.39 10.17
C LYS A 92 0.68 28.08 10.13
N THR A 93 -0.27 27.96 9.20
CA THR A 93 -1.16 26.80 9.05
C THR A 93 -0.84 26.06 7.75
N PRO A 94 -0.66 24.73 7.76
CA PRO A 94 -0.52 23.95 6.54
C PRO A 94 -1.74 24.13 5.61
N VAL A 95 -1.53 24.15 4.30
CA VAL A 95 -2.58 24.43 3.29
C VAL A 95 -3.85 23.59 3.50
N GLU A 96 -3.73 22.28 3.71
CA GLU A 96 -4.86 21.36 3.96
C GLU A 96 -5.68 21.73 5.21
N GLN A 97 -5.01 22.29 6.23
CA GLN A 97 -5.61 22.64 7.51
C GLN A 97 -6.18 24.07 7.52
N HIS A 98 -5.99 24.83 6.44
CA HIS A 98 -6.52 26.18 6.35
C HIS A 98 -8.07 26.17 6.33
N PRO A 99 -8.76 27.05 7.09
CA PRO A 99 -10.22 27.04 7.20
C PRO A 99 -10.98 27.01 5.87
N TYR A 100 -10.53 27.78 4.87
CA TYR A 100 -11.14 27.78 3.53
C TYR A 100 -10.99 26.44 2.79
N ILE A 101 -9.85 25.77 2.90
CA ILE A 101 -9.63 24.46 2.28
C ILE A 101 -10.47 23.39 2.97
N ILE A 102 -10.56 23.43 4.31
CA ILE A 102 -11.45 22.54 5.07
C ILE A 102 -12.91 22.75 4.63
N ARG A 103 -13.36 24.01 4.50
CA ARG A 103 -14.73 24.33 4.09
C ARG A 103 -15.01 23.88 2.65
N LEU A 104 -14.04 24.05 1.74
CA LEU A 104 -14.13 23.54 0.37
C LEU A 104 -14.26 22.01 0.35
N LEU A 105 -13.43 21.29 1.10
CA LEU A 105 -13.50 19.83 1.18
C LEU A 105 -14.83 19.34 1.79
N ARG A 106 -15.38 20.06 2.77
CA ARG A 106 -16.75 19.81 3.26
C ARG A 106 -17.79 20.03 2.18
N GLY A 107 -17.67 21.10 1.39
CA GLY A 107 -18.53 21.35 0.22
C GLY A 107 -18.49 20.20 -0.79
N VAL A 108 -17.29 19.70 -1.11
CA VAL A 108 -17.09 18.52 -1.96
C VAL A 108 -17.80 17.28 -1.39
N PHE A 109 -17.66 17.03 -0.08
CA PHE A 109 -18.28 15.89 0.58
C PHE A 109 -19.81 15.95 0.53
N TYR A 110 -20.41 17.10 0.84
CA TYR A 110 -21.86 17.26 0.81
C TYR A 110 -22.43 17.23 -0.61
N SER A 111 -21.69 17.77 -1.59
CA SER A 111 -22.13 17.80 -2.99
C SER A 111 -22.03 16.43 -3.67
N ARG A 112 -21.06 15.59 -3.27
CA ARG A 112 -20.85 14.25 -3.82
C ARG A 112 -20.45 13.28 -2.70
N PRO A 113 -21.42 12.82 -1.88
CA PRO A 113 -21.13 11.91 -0.78
C PRO A 113 -20.58 10.57 -1.30
N PRO A 114 -19.68 9.89 -0.58
CA PRO A 114 -19.18 8.59 -0.98
C PRO A 114 -20.29 7.53 -0.95
N GLU A 115 -20.67 7.02 -2.12
CA GLU A 115 -21.55 5.87 -2.22
C GLU A 115 -20.85 4.60 -1.74
N ARG A 116 -21.54 3.85 -0.86
CA ARG A 116 -21.15 2.49 -0.50
C ARG A 116 -21.85 1.53 -1.45
N ARG A 117 -21.08 0.68 -2.13
CA ARG A 117 -21.66 -0.45 -2.84
C ARG A 117 -21.98 -1.54 -1.82
N LEU A 118 -23.22 -1.99 -1.80
CA LEU A 118 -23.57 -3.23 -1.11
C LEU A 118 -22.92 -4.36 -1.91
N LEU A 119 -21.95 -5.01 -1.29
CA LEU A 119 -21.41 -6.27 -1.80
C LEU A 119 -22.21 -7.40 -1.14
N PRO A 120 -22.36 -8.56 -1.80
CA PRO A 120 -22.94 -9.73 -1.16
C PRO A 120 -22.17 -10.06 0.12
N GLU A 121 -22.86 -10.63 1.09
CA GLU A 121 -22.23 -11.05 2.33
C GLU A 121 -21.09 -12.03 2.05
N TRP A 122 -19.99 -11.84 2.77
CA TRP A 122 -18.84 -12.71 2.67
C TRP A 122 -19.10 -14.01 3.46
N ASP A 123 -19.11 -15.15 2.77
CA ASP A 123 -19.32 -16.47 3.38
C ASP A 123 -18.00 -17.26 3.43
N LEU A 124 -17.34 -17.23 4.60
CA LEU A 124 -16.11 -17.99 4.83
C LEU A 124 -16.33 -19.52 4.77
N PRO A 125 -17.36 -20.09 5.44
CA PRO A 125 -17.70 -21.51 5.30
C PRO A 125 -17.80 -21.99 3.84
N LEU A 126 -18.47 -21.24 2.96
CA LEU A 126 -18.58 -21.56 1.55
C LEU A 126 -17.21 -21.66 0.86
N VAL A 127 -16.32 -20.71 1.11
CA VAL A 127 -14.97 -20.70 0.52
C VAL A 127 -14.13 -21.87 1.04
N LEU A 128 -14.23 -22.17 2.34
CA LEU A 128 -13.53 -23.30 2.94
C LEU A 128 -14.06 -24.64 2.42
N ASP A 129 -15.37 -24.78 2.20
CA ASP A 129 -15.97 -25.97 1.60
C ASP A 129 -15.51 -26.15 0.14
N MET A 130 -15.47 -25.07 -0.65
CA MET A 130 -14.94 -25.08 -2.01
C MET A 130 -13.48 -25.58 -2.04
N PHE A 131 -12.64 -25.19 -1.08
CA PHE A 131 -11.25 -25.66 -1.00
C PHE A 131 -11.10 -27.14 -0.66
N LYS A 132 -12.15 -27.79 -0.15
CA LYS A 132 -12.18 -29.24 0.07
C LYS A 132 -12.61 -30.03 -1.18
N LYS A 133 -13.03 -29.36 -2.25
CA LYS A 133 -13.51 -29.97 -3.51
C LYS A 133 -12.50 -29.80 -4.66
N PRO A 134 -12.57 -30.61 -5.73
CA PRO A 134 -11.79 -30.37 -6.95
C PRO A 134 -12.08 -28.96 -7.52
N PRO A 135 -11.08 -28.26 -8.10
CA PRO A 135 -9.69 -28.70 -8.29
C PRO A 135 -8.79 -28.50 -7.05
N PHE A 136 -9.26 -27.83 -5.99
CA PHE A 136 -8.45 -27.39 -4.85
C PHE A 136 -8.05 -28.49 -3.87
N ALA A 137 -8.86 -29.54 -3.74
CA ALA A 137 -8.57 -30.70 -2.90
C ALA A 137 -7.32 -31.45 -3.39
N LEU A 138 -7.18 -31.58 -4.71
CA LEU A 138 -6.15 -32.36 -5.39
C LEU A 138 -4.89 -31.53 -5.63
N MET A 139 -4.25 -31.00 -4.58
CA MET A 139 -3.12 -30.05 -4.66
C MET A 139 -1.95 -30.52 -5.55
N LYS A 140 -1.74 -31.83 -5.69
CA LYS A 140 -0.71 -32.42 -6.56
C LYS A 140 -1.01 -32.17 -8.05
N PHE A 141 -2.27 -32.25 -8.43
CA PHE A 141 -2.74 -32.18 -9.82
C PHE A 141 -3.40 -30.84 -10.18
N ALA A 142 -3.80 -30.06 -9.17
CA ALA A 142 -4.36 -28.73 -9.37
C ALA A 142 -3.45 -27.86 -10.24
N SER A 143 -3.98 -26.92 -11.01
CA SER A 143 -3.10 -25.95 -11.69
C SER A 143 -2.35 -25.09 -10.66
N LEU A 144 -1.21 -24.52 -11.06
CA LEU A 144 -0.44 -23.65 -10.17
C LEU A 144 -1.29 -22.47 -9.67
N LYS A 145 -2.15 -21.92 -10.52
CA LYS A 145 -3.12 -20.86 -10.18
C LYS A 145 -4.03 -21.25 -9.01
N HIS A 146 -4.67 -22.41 -9.05
CA HIS A 146 -5.55 -22.87 -7.97
C HIS A 146 -4.79 -23.12 -6.67
N LEU A 147 -3.57 -23.67 -6.77
CA LEU A 147 -2.71 -23.85 -5.61
C LEU A 147 -2.30 -22.51 -5.00
N THR A 148 -1.92 -21.53 -5.82
CA THR A 148 -1.61 -20.15 -5.37
C THR A 148 -2.79 -19.52 -4.66
N TRP A 149 -4.00 -19.60 -5.22
CA TRP A 149 -5.20 -19.03 -4.60
C TRP A 149 -5.48 -19.65 -3.23
N LYS A 150 -5.46 -20.97 -3.15
CA LYS A 150 -5.68 -21.69 -1.88
C LYS A 150 -4.63 -21.33 -0.84
N THR A 151 -3.34 -21.39 -1.19
CA THR A 151 -2.25 -21.07 -0.27
C THR A 151 -2.30 -19.61 0.19
N ALA A 152 -2.49 -18.67 -0.74
CA ALA A 152 -2.55 -17.24 -0.41
C ALA A 152 -3.75 -16.92 0.48
N PHE A 153 -4.93 -17.49 0.17
CA PHE A 153 -6.12 -17.30 1.00
C PHE A 153 -5.93 -17.87 2.41
N LEU A 154 -5.49 -19.12 2.52
CA LEU A 154 -5.33 -19.77 3.82
C LEU A 154 -4.30 -19.03 4.68
N ILE A 155 -3.17 -18.60 4.12
CA ILE A 155 -2.20 -17.76 4.85
C ILE A 155 -2.83 -16.43 5.26
N ALA A 156 -3.61 -15.79 4.38
CA ALA A 156 -4.23 -14.51 4.69
C ALA A 156 -5.22 -14.61 5.86
N ILE A 157 -6.11 -15.61 5.83
CA ILE A 157 -7.14 -15.76 6.86
C ILE A 157 -6.56 -16.24 8.19
N THR A 158 -5.51 -17.08 8.19
CA THR A 158 -4.92 -17.58 9.44
C THR A 158 -3.91 -16.64 10.06
N SER A 159 -3.29 -15.75 9.27
CA SER A 159 -2.33 -14.77 9.80
C SER A 159 -2.98 -13.47 10.28
N PHE A 160 -4.20 -13.17 9.82
CA PHE A 160 -4.92 -11.91 10.07
C PHE A 160 -4.08 -10.65 9.75
N ARG A 161 -3.16 -10.75 8.79
CA ARG A 161 -2.32 -9.64 8.36
C ARG A 161 -2.93 -8.89 7.17
N ARG A 162 -2.56 -7.61 7.03
CA ARG A 162 -3.02 -6.80 5.89
C ARG A 162 -2.39 -7.31 4.60
N CYS A 163 -3.06 -7.09 3.47
CA CYS A 163 -2.53 -7.44 2.15
C CYS A 163 -1.12 -6.88 1.91
N SER A 164 -0.82 -5.66 2.38
CA SER A 164 0.51 -5.05 2.29
C SER A 164 1.58 -5.85 3.03
N ASP A 165 1.23 -6.45 4.16
CA ASP A 165 2.17 -7.21 4.98
C ASP A 165 2.40 -8.59 4.34
N LEU A 166 1.35 -9.20 3.79
CA LEU A 166 1.45 -10.45 3.04
C LEU A 166 2.31 -10.30 1.78
N GLN A 167 2.23 -9.16 1.08
CA GLN A 167 3.07 -8.85 -0.09
C GLN A 167 4.56 -8.75 0.24
N THR A 168 4.90 -8.43 1.48
CA THR A 168 6.29 -8.33 1.93
C THR A 168 6.88 -9.65 2.44
N LEU A 169 6.10 -10.73 2.44
CA LEU A 169 6.60 -12.06 2.78
C LEU A 169 7.50 -12.58 1.67
N LYS A 170 8.68 -13.08 2.05
CA LYS A 170 9.62 -13.75 1.15
C LYS A 170 9.69 -15.24 1.49
N LEU A 171 9.94 -16.06 0.47
CA LEU A 171 10.02 -17.53 0.59
C LEU A 171 11.48 -18.03 0.50
N GLY A 172 12.46 -17.13 0.67
CA GLY A 172 13.89 -17.46 0.65
C GLY A 172 14.39 -17.97 2.01
N GLU A 173 15.65 -18.43 2.02
CA GLU A 173 16.34 -18.84 3.26
C GLU A 173 16.29 -17.73 4.30
N GLY A 174 16.01 -18.09 5.55
CA GLY A 174 15.84 -17.16 6.66
C GLY A 174 14.52 -16.36 6.67
N SER A 175 13.71 -16.40 5.62
CA SER A 175 12.44 -15.64 5.54
C SER A 175 11.20 -16.45 5.90
N VAL A 176 11.28 -17.78 5.77
CA VAL A 176 10.20 -18.70 6.17
C VAL A 176 10.78 -19.90 6.90
N ASN A 177 10.14 -20.29 8.00
CA ASN A 177 10.50 -21.47 8.78
C ASN A 177 9.24 -22.32 8.98
N ILE A 178 9.23 -23.51 8.40
CA ILE A 178 8.13 -24.47 8.50
C ILE A 178 8.51 -25.51 9.55
N GLN A 179 7.75 -25.55 10.64
CA GLN A 179 7.94 -26.48 11.75
C GLN A 179 6.69 -27.33 11.96
N GLU A 180 6.78 -28.32 12.85
CA GLU A 180 5.62 -29.14 13.19
C GLU A 180 4.48 -28.30 13.77
N LYS A 181 4.81 -27.42 14.73
CA LYS A 181 3.87 -26.52 15.43
C LYS A 181 3.21 -25.48 14.52
N GLY A 182 3.77 -25.18 13.35
CA GLY A 182 3.25 -24.15 12.46
C GLY A 182 4.28 -23.57 11.50
N VAL A 183 3.93 -22.43 10.90
CA VAL A 183 4.77 -21.70 9.97
C VAL A 183 5.11 -20.33 10.54
N THR A 184 6.38 -19.98 10.56
CA THR A 184 6.85 -18.63 10.86
C THR A 184 7.31 -17.95 9.58
N PHE A 185 6.83 -16.73 9.34
CA PHE A 185 7.38 -15.84 8.35
C PHE A 185 8.12 -14.70 9.01
N LEU A 186 9.24 -14.30 8.40
CA LEU A 186 9.90 -13.04 8.66
C LEU A 186 9.58 -12.10 7.51
N ARG A 187 8.88 -11.02 7.84
CA ARG A 187 8.52 -9.97 6.90
C ARG A 187 9.75 -9.14 6.55
N HIS A 188 9.91 -8.82 5.27
CA HIS A 188 11.01 -7.97 4.83
C HIS A 188 10.58 -6.50 4.74
N GLY A 189 11.40 -5.60 5.29
CA GLY A 189 11.10 -4.17 5.34
C GLY A 189 10.08 -3.81 6.43
N LEU A 190 9.46 -2.63 6.31
CA LEU A 190 8.52 -2.09 7.30
C LEU A 190 7.07 -2.15 6.80
N ALA A 191 6.17 -2.63 7.64
CA ALA A 191 4.72 -2.58 7.42
C ALA A 191 4.22 -1.15 7.60
N LYS A 192 3.01 -0.88 7.11
CA LYS A 192 2.40 0.46 7.21
C LYS A 192 2.22 0.92 8.66
N GLN A 193 2.03 -0.01 9.59
CA GLN A 193 1.81 0.28 11.01
C GLN A 193 3.08 0.24 11.85
N ASP A 194 4.23 -0.16 11.28
CA ASP A 194 5.48 -0.14 12.01
C ASP A 194 5.89 1.30 12.33
N ARG A 195 6.39 1.50 13.55
CA ARG A 195 6.90 2.77 14.06
C ARG A 195 8.25 2.51 14.72
N ALA A 196 9.00 3.57 15.00
CA ALA A 196 10.17 3.46 15.86
C ALA A 196 9.76 2.74 17.16
N ASN A 197 10.53 1.71 17.54
CA ASN A 197 10.29 0.85 18.72
C ASN A 197 9.05 -0.06 18.67
N HIS A 198 8.41 -0.20 17.51
CA HIS A 198 7.30 -1.15 17.34
C HIS A 198 7.34 -1.76 15.94
N ASP A 199 8.13 -2.83 15.78
CA ASP A 199 8.14 -3.67 14.57
C ASP A 199 7.52 -5.04 14.88
N ASN A 200 6.53 -5.44 14.09
CA ASN A 200 5.97 -6.79 14.17
C ASN A 200 6.35 -7.54 12.89
N SER A 201 7.65 -7.79 12.77
CA SER A 201 8.27 -8.41 11.59
C SER A 201 8.03 -9.92 11.55
N LYS A 202 7.89 -10.58 12.71
CA LYS A 202 7.64 -12.02 12.82
C LYS A 202 6.15 -12.36 12.80
N ILE A 203 5.75 -13.24 11.90
CA ILE A 203 4.36 -13.73 11.78
C ILE A 203 4.35 -15.23 11.98
N PHE A 204 3.90 -15.68 13.15
CA PHE A 204 3.68 -17.10 13.43
C PHE A 204 2.23 -17.49 13.14
N ILE A 205 2.06 -18.59 12.41
CA ILE A 205 0.76 -19.21 12.12
C ILE A 205 0.81 -20.63 12.68
N PRO A 206 -0.02 -20.98 13.68
CA PRO A 206 -0.04 -22.32 14.25
C PRO A 206 -0.60 -23.32 13.23
N ALA A 207 -0.06 -24.54 13.19
CA ALA A 207 -0.54 -25.61 12.31
C ALA A 207 -2.02 -25.94 12.57
N PHE A 208 -2.73 -26.38 11.53
CA PHE A 208 -4.15 -26.72 11.62
C PHE A 208 -4.37 -28.22 11.33
N PRO A 209 -4.15 -29.11 12.32
CA PRO A 209 -4.22 -30.55 12.14
C PRO A 209 -5.65 -31.09 11.88
N GLU A 210 -6.68 -30.34 12.25
CA GLU A 210 -8.10 -30.73 12.22
C GLU A 210 -8.59 -31.02 10.80
N SER A 211 -8.00 -30.37 9.79
CA SER A 211 -8.31 -30.64 8.39
C SER A 211 -7.08 -30.56 7.50
N LYS A 212 -6.59 -31.73 7.09
CA LYS A 212 -5.49 -31.85 6.11
C LYS A 212 -5.75 -31.09 4.81
N LEU A 213 -7.01 -30.89 4.41
CA LEU A 213 -7.35 -30.17 3.18
C LEU A 213 -7.29 -28.64 3.34
N LEU A 214 -7.42 -28.13 4.57
CA LEU A 214 -7.39 -26.71 4.88
C LEU A 214 -6.11 -26.26 5.61
N ASP A 215 -5.20 -27.20 5.88
CA ASP A 215 -3.93 -26.89 6.52
C ASP A 215 -3.06 -25.97 5.63
N HIS A 216 -2.89 -24.73 6.06
CA HIS A 216 -2.04 -23.71 5.43
C HIS A 216 -0.58 -24.19 5.35
N LYS A 217 -0.11 -24.96 6.35
CA LYS A 217 1.26 -25.51 6.35
C LYS A 217 1.43 -26.49 5.18
N ARG A 218 0.51 -27.44 5.03
CA ARG A 218 0.53 -28.42 3.94
C ARG A 218 0.40 -27.75 2.57
N THR A 219 -0.51 -26.80 2.41
CA THR A 219 -0.70 -26.08 1.15
C THR A 219 0.51 -25.23 0.77
N LEU A 220 1.15 -24.57 1.75
CA LEU A 220 2.42 -23.86 1.57
C LEU A 220 3.55 -24.80 1.16
N TYR A 221 3.71 -25.93 1.84
CA TYR A 221 4.72 -26.93 1.48
C TYR A 221 4.55 -27.41 0.03
N MET A 222 3.32 -27.74 -0.38
CA MET A 222 3.01 -28.15 -1.75
C MET A 222 3.30 -27.04 -2.76
N TYR A 223 2.98 -25.79 -2.42
CA TYR A 223 3.26 -24.62 -3.26
C TYR A 223 4.78 -24.42 -3.46
N LEU A 224 5.56 -24.47 -2.38
CA LEU A 224 7.02 -24.34 -2.43
C LEU A 224 7.64 -25.44 -3.29
N LYS A 225 7.23 -26.69 -3.09
CA LYS A 225 7.70 -27.85 -3.86
C LYS A 225 7.41 -27.69 -5.36
N ARG A 226 6.21 -27.25 -5.73
CA ARG A 226 5.82 -27.13 -7.15
C ARG A 226 6.40 -25.90 -7.85
N THR A 227 6.77 -24.88 -7.09
CA THR A 227 7.38 -23.64 -7.62
C THR A 227 8.91 -23.63 -7.55
N ASP A 228 9.53 -24.67 -7.00
CA ASP A 228 10.97 -24.68 -6.71
C ASP A 228 11.83 -24.40 -7.95
N LYS A 229 11.62 -25.16 -9.03
CA LYS A 229 12.31 -24.97 -10.31
C LYS A 229 12.09 -23.57 -10.90
N LEU A 230 10.89 -23.02 -10.77
CA LEU A 230 10.55 -21.67 -11.26
C LEU A 230 11.30 -20.59 -10.48
N ARG A 231 11.46 -20.79 -9.16
CA ARG A 231 12.16 -19.85 -8.28
C ARG A 231 13.68 -19.88 -8.49
N GLN A 232 14.26 -21.05 -8.76
CA GLN A 232 15.68 -21.17 -9.10
C GLN A 232 16.01 -20.45 -10.42
N ASN A 233 15.20 -20.64 -11.46
CA ASN A 233 15.35 -19.93 -12.74
C ASN A 233 15.20 -18.40 -12.59
N GLY A 234 14.34 -17.94 -11.67
CA GLY A 234 14.18 -16.52 -11.37
C GLY A 234 15.37 -15.89 -10.62
N LYS A 235 16.09 -16.66 -9.79
CA LYS A 235 17.33 -16.19 -9.14
C LYS A 235 18.46 -16.02 -10.17
N ASN A 236 18.61 -16.97 -11.09
CA ASN A 236 19.67 -16.93 -12.10
C ASN A 236 19.47 -15.80 -13.13
N LYS A 237 18.24 -15.39 -13.41
CA LYS A 237 17.95 -14.24 -14.29
C LYS A 237 18.26 -12.87 -13.68
N ASN A 238 18.39 -12.75 -12.37
CA ASN A 238 18.74 -11.49 -11.69
C ASN A 238 20.23 -11.37 -11.38
N LEU A 239 21.05 -12.34 -11.83
CA LEU A 239 22.50 -12.41 -11.64
C LEU A 239 23.27 -12.24 -12.96
N ASN A 240 22.57 -12.14 -14.09
CA ASN A 240 23.08 -11.76 -15.41
C ASN A 240 22.49 -10.41 -15.82
#